data_AF-A0A377GL28-F1
#
_entry.id   AF-A0A377GL28-F1
#
_cell.length_a   1.000
_cell.length_b   1.000
_cell.length_c   1.000
_cell.angle_alpha   90.00
_cell.angle_beta   90.00
_cell.angle_gamma   90.00
#
_symmetry.space_group_name_H-M   'P 1'
#
loop_
_entity.id
_entity.type
_entity.pdbx_description
1 polymer ?
#
loop_
_entity_poly.entity_id
_entity_poly.type
_entity_poly.pdbx_seq_one_letter_code
_entity_poly.pdbx_strand_id
1 'polypeptide(L)'
;MSAYVKNFDEHKEIKSSRHICKSLRPVPTAYMDNKHCEHCYPEKRSHFRRKFFNLFHYFIFNPFIYLLSKLFLLSEHDFLRFNNRLNQLVINIFQKLKLYTKTQIIDRKQFNNSVLAFWDEAQKRGLELYNFKESNLHTLYFKLVYNRKKILFHTDSNLSYSQKNTRLDEDAKYDNKWILKKKLLDNQISCPLGRVFISSKKAYNYGISLGFPLVVKPLSESLSIHTSCTIQTQNELKEAINILKQVDFRVLVEKHIPEDVYRSLIINDSLITCVRRQPENIVGDGLTTLQALIDKKNKVRWKEGHGKYPYKITPNSNLMKILSAPGVALNTVINKGQQIFIAKKVTMSRGAKISDVTDLIHPENKLLLEKAHKIINIPLRVLILFVRTFLFHGISNNLELLKIIASLTLNYISIRLMGKELM
;
A
#
# COMPACT_ATOMS: atom_id res chain seq x y z
N MET A 1 -26.86 21.96 -3.53
CA MET A 1 -26.87 20.52 -3.18
C MET A 1 -26.94 19.73 -4.47
N SER A 2 -25.98 18.94 -4.90
CA SER A 2 -24.65 18.65 -4.39
C SER A 2 -24.07 17.65 -5.39
N ALA A 3 -23.49 18.15 -6.48
CA ALA A 3 -22.43 17.43 -7.18
C ALA A 3 -21.11 17.92 -6.58
N TYR A 4 -20.26 16.99 -6.13
CA TYR A 4 -19.02 17.30 -5.43
C TYR A 4 -18.07 18.14 -6.30
N VAL A 5 -18.07 19.45 -6.05
CA VAL A 5 -17.13 20.46 -6.57
C VAL A 5 -16.45 21.05 -5.34
N LYS A 6 -15.12 20.89 -5.21
CA LYS A 6 -14.34 21.66 -4.23
C LYS A 6 -13.79 22.89 -4.96
N ASN A 7 -14.53 24.00 -4.89
CA ASN A 7 -13.99 25.33 -5.09
C ASN A 7 -13.59 25.86 -3.70
N PHE A 8 -12.38 26.39 -3.58
CA PHE A 8 -12.01 27.24 -2.45
C PHE A 8 -12.65 28.61 -2.73
N ASP A 9 -13.65 29.00 -1.95
CA ASP A 9 -13.92 30.37 -1.49
C ASP A 9 -15.16 30.41 -0.56
N GLU A 10 -15.13 31.34 0.39
CA GLU A 10 -15.97 31.44 1.59
C GLU A 10 -17.44 31.83 1.34
N HIS A 11 -18.34 31.32 2.19
CA HIS A 11 -19.73 31.73 2.44
C HIS A 11 -20.73 31.85 1.27
N LYS A 12 -21.62 30.85 1.11
CA LYS A 12 -23.11 30.95 1.20
C LYS A 12 -23.82 29.66 0.72
N GLU A 13 -25.00 29.43 1.30
CA GLU A 13 -25.88 28.25 1.23
C GLU A 13 -26.25 27.77 -0.19
N ILE A 14 -26.36 26.45 -0.41
CA ILE A 14 -26.82 25.88 -1.70
C ILE A 14 -27.87 24.77 -1.54
N LYS A 15 -29.12 25.10 -1.92
CA LYS A 15 -30.30 24.23 -2.10
C LYS A 15 -30.14 23.09 -3.13
N SER A 16 -31.01 22.09 -2.97
CA SER A 16 -31.19 20.77 -3.66
C SER A 16 -31.19 20.75 -5.19
N SER A 17 -30.51 19.75 -5.80
CA SER A 17 -30.64 19.31 -7.19
C SER A 17 -30.46 17.78 -7.28
N ARG A 18 -31.57 17.11 -7.60
CA ARG A 18 -31.71 15.67 -7.91
C ARG A 18 -31.33 15.39 -9.38
N HIS A 19 -31.01 14.12 -9.64
CA HIS A 19 -30.83 13.43 -10.93
C HIS A 19 -29.55 13.73 -11.73
N ILE A 20 -28.74 12.67 -11.97
CA ILE A 20 -28.27 12.20 -13.30
C ILE A 20 -27.68 10.79 -13.08
N CYS A 21 -28.42 9.77 -13.51
CA CYS A 21 -27.87 8.45 -13.84
C CYS A 21 -28.00 8.36 -15.36
N LYS A 22 -26.92 8.67 -16.09
CA LYS A 22 -26.84 8.44 -17.55
C LYS A 22 -25.88 7.27 -17.80
N SER A 23 -26.29 6.39 -18.71
CA SER A 23 -25.57 5.17 -19.11
C SER A 23 -24.11 5.46 -19.42
N LEU A 24 -23.22 4.64 -18.85
CA LEU A 24 -21.78 4.65 -19.14
C LEU A 24 -21.58 4.41 -20.64
N ARG A 25 -20.93 5.35 -21.35
CA ARG A 25 -20.54 5.13 -22.74
C ARG A 25 -19.61 3.91 -22.82
N PRO A 26 -19.79 2.99 -23.78
CA PRO A 26 -18.90 1.87 -23.96
C PRO A 26 -17.48 2.36 -24.28
N VAL A 27 -16.48 1.71 -23.67
CA VAL A 27 -15.07 2.00 -23.95
C VAL A 27 -14.78 1.66 -25.41
N PRO A 28 -14.10 2.54 -26.18
CA PRO A 28 -13.76 2.22 -27.57
C PRO A 28 -12.87 0.97 -27.66
N THR A 29 -13.14 0.11 -28.65
CA THR A 29 -12.45 -1.17 -28.87
C THR A 29 -10.93 -1.00 -29.00
N ALA A 30 -10.47 0.11 -29.57
CA ALA A 30 -9.06 0.47 -29.73
C ALA A 30 -8.27 0.55 -28.40
N TYR A 31 -8.95 0.69 -27.25
CA TYR A 31 -8.32 0.81 -25.94
C TYR A 31 -8.47 -0.43 -25.06
N MET A 32 -9.05 -1.52 -25.57
CA MET A 32 -9.23 -2.76 -24.81
C MET A 32 -7.90 -3.43 -24.50
N ASP A 33 -7.64 -3.69 -23.21
CA ASP A 33 -6.42 -4.35 -22.76
C ASP A 33 -6.75 -5.78 -22.31
N ASN A 34 -6.45 -6.75 -23.16
CA ASN A 34 -6.69 -8.17 -22.87
C ASN A 34 -5.61 -8.83 -22.01
N LYS A 35 -4.46 -8.17 -21.81
CA LYS A 35 -3.29 -8.73 -21.09
C LYS A 35 -3.40 -8.52 -19.58
N HIS A 36 -3.99 -7.39 -19.17
CA HIS A 36 -4.06 -7.01 -17.76
C HIS A 36 -5.46 -7.21 -17.17
N CYS A 37 -5.51 -7.44 -15.86
CA CYS A 37 -6.76 -7.45 -15.12
C CYS A 37 -7.35 -6.04 -15.08
N GLU A 38 -8.60 -5.89 -15.50
CA GLU A 38 -9.32 -4.62 -15.42
C GLU A 38 -9.34 -4.07 -13.98
N HIS A 39 -9.59 -4.94 -13.00
CA HIS A 39 -9.70 -4.53 -11.60
C HIS A 39 -8.35 -4.35 -10.91
N CYS A 40 -7.24 -4.80 -11.50
CA CYS A 40 -5.91 -4.80 -10.87
C CYS A 40 -4.81 -4.16 -11.70
N TYR A 41 -5.13 -3.46 -12.77
CA TYR A 41 -4.13 -2.86 -13.67
C TYR A 41 -2.97 -2.18 -12.90
N PRO A 42 -1.70 -2.38 -13.30
CA PRO A 42 -1.22 -3.13 -14.46
C PRO A 42 -0.93 -4.62 -14.15
N GLU A 43 -1.58 -5.24 -13.17
CA GLU A 43 -1.36 -6.66 -12.87
C GLU A 43 -1.90 -7.58 -13.99
N LYS A 44 -1.25 -8.73 -14.18
CA LYS A 44 -1.69 -9.77 -15.13
C LYS A 44 -3.11 -10.28 -14.79
N ARG A 45 -3.84 -10.73 -15.81
CA ARG A 45 -5.24 -11.18 -15.69
C ARG A 45 -5.45 -12.42 -14.80
N SER A 46 -4.49 -13.35 -14.77
CA SER A 46 -4.63 -14.58 -13.98
C SER A 46 -4.28 -14.37 -12.50
N HIS A 47 -5.23 -14.67 -11.63
CA HIS A 47 -5.07 -14.63 -10.17
C HIS A 47 -5.27 -15.99 -9.51
N PHE A 48 -5.33 -17.08 -10.30
CA PHE A 48 -5.59 -18.43 -9.81
C PHE A 48 -4.64 -18.85 -8.69
N ARG A 49 -3.32 -18.64 -8.88
CA ARG A 49 -2.29 -18.95 -7.87
C ARG A 49 -2.56 -18.25 -6.53
N ARG A 50 -3.02 -16.99 -6.55
CA ARG A 50 -3.36 -16.23 -5.33
C ARG A 50 -4.55 -16.85 -4.62
N LYS A 51 -5.63 -17.14 -5.35
CA LYS A 51 -6.82 -17.80 -4.79
C LYS A 51 -6.49 -19.15 -4.19
N PHE A 52 -5.71 -19.97 -4.91
CA PHE A 52 -5.25 -21.26 -4.44
C PHE A 52 -4.43 -21.13 -3.16
N PHE A 53 -3.43 -20.24 -3.14
CA PHE A 53 -2.60 -20.03 -1.95
C PHE A 53 -3.42 -19.56 -0.75
N ASN A 54 -4.37 -18.63 -0.95
CA ASN A 54 -5.27 -18.16 0.11
C ASN A 54 -6.15 -19.29 0.68
N LEU A 55 -6.67 -20.18 -0.17
CA LEU A 55 -7.43 -21.36 0.24
C LEU A 55 -6.56 -22.37 0.97
N PHE A 56 -5.42 -22.75 0.38
CA PHE A 56 -4.46 -23.69 0.96
C PHE A 56 -3.98 -23.22 2.33
N HIS A 57 -3.58 -21.95 2.43
CA HIS A 57 -3.08 -21.38 3.67
C HIS A 57 -4.15 -21.39 4.78
N TYR A 58 -5.42 -21.12 4.43
CA TYR A 58 -6.49 -21.08 5.41
C TYR A 58 -7.00 -22.46 5.83
N PHE A 59 -7.22 -23.37 4.89
CA PHE A 59 -7.86 -24.66 5.16
C PHE A 59 -6.86 -25.76 5.52
N ILE A 60 -5.60 -25.65 5.10
CA ILE A 60 -4.59 -26.71 5.29
C ILE A 60 -3.48 -26.21 6.20
N PHE A 61 -2.78 -25.14 5.80
CA PHE A 61 -1.57 -24.70 6.51
C PHE A 61 -1.89 -24.19 7.93
N ASN A 62 -2.87 -23.29 8.08
CA ASN A 62 -3.21 -22.73 9.40
C ASN A 62 -3.65 -23.79 10.42
N PRO A 63 -4.57 -24.73 10.10
CA PRO A 63 -4.93 -25.81 11.02
C PRO A 63 -3.74 -26.72 11.35
N PHE A 64 -2.88 -27.01 10.37
CA PHE A 64 -1.68 -27.82 10.56
C PHE A 64 -0.66 -27.16 11.49
N ILE A 65 -0.36 -25.87 11.27
CA ILE A 65 0.51 -25.09 12.15
C ILE A 65 -0.09 -24.96 13.56
N TYR A 66 -1.41 -24.74 13.67
CA TYR A 66 -2.09 -24.71 14.96
C TYR A 66 -1.97 -26.05 15.70
N LEU A 67 -2.13 -27.17 15.00
CA LEU A 67 -1.95 -28.51 15.55
C LEU A 67 -0.51 -28.73 16.03
N LEU A 68 0.48 -28.37 15.21
CA LEU A 68 1.89 -28.44 15.60
C LEU A 68 2.21 -27.57 16.81
N SER A 69 1.66 -26.35 16.87
CA SER A 69 1.88 -25.44 18.01
C SER A 69 1.34 -26.04 19.32
N LYS A 70 0.20 -26.75 19.28
CA LYS A 70 -0.33 -27.49 20.43
C LYS A 70 0.52 -28.69 20.80
N LEU A 71 0.97 -29.46 19.80
CA LEU A 71 1.75 -30.68 20.01
C LEU A 71 3.11 -30.38 20.67
N PHE A 72 3.75 -29.29 20.26
CA PHE A 72 5.10 -28.93 20.73
C PHE A 72 5.11 -27.83 21.80
N LEU A 73 3.95 -27.36 22.27
CA LEU A 73 3.81 -26.22 23.19
C LEU A 73 4.61 -24.97 22.76
N LEU A 74 4.88 -24.85 21.47
CA LEU A 74 5.66 -23.73 20.93
C LEU A 74 4.77 -22.51 20.84
N SER A 75 5.17 -21.42 21.50
CA SER A 75 4.53 -20.14 21.27
C SER A 75 4.80 -19.65 19.84
N GLU A 76 3.95 -18.75 19.33
CA GLU A 76 4.15 -18.09 18.02
C GLU A 76 5.57 -17.46 17.93
N HIS A 77 6.09 -16.95 19.05
CA HIS A 77 7.44 -16.39 19.14
C HIS A 77 8.56 -17.44 19.07
N ASP A 78 8.32 -18.66 19.54
CA ASP A 78 9.30 -19.74 19.46
C ASP A 78 9.47 -20.23 18.03
N PHE A 79 8.37 -20.27 17.27
CA PHE A 79 8.40 -20.59 15.83
C PHE A 79 9.18 -19.55 15.03
N LEU A 80 8.99 -18.25 15.31
CA LEU A 80 9.77 -17.17 14.72
C LEU A 80 11.27 -17.29 14.99
N ARG A 81 11.63 -17.53 16.25
CA ARG A 81 13.03 -17.75 16.66
C ARG A 81 13.62 -18.96 15.95
N PHE A 82 12.85 -20.03 15.84
CA PHE A 82 13.24 -21.24 15.12
C PHE A 82 13.48 -20.95 13.63
N ASN A 83 12.54 -20.29 12.95
CA ASN A 83 12.66 -19.97 11.52
C ASN A 83 13.88 -19.07 11.25
N ASN A 84 14.10 -18.04 12.08
CA ASN A 84 15.29 -17.18 11.96
C ASN A 84 16.59 -17.96 12.19
N ARG A 85 16.64 -18.86 13.18
CA ARG A 85 17.80 -19.73 13.41
C ARG A 85 18.03 -20.70 12.26
N LEU A 86 16.97 -21.30 11.73
CA LEU A 86 17.01 -22.19 10.58
C LEU A 86 17.56 -21.46 9.36
N ASN A 87 17.06 -20.26 9.05
CA ASN A 87 17.56 -19.44 7.95
C ASN A 87 19.04 -19.09 8.12
N GLN A 88 19.48 -18.70 9.32
CA GLN A 88 20.91 -18.46 9.60
C GLN A 88 21.75 -19.73 9.40
N LEU A 89 21.25 -20.88 9.84
CA LEU A 89 21.91 -22.17 9.69
C LEU A 89 22.03 -22.56 8.21
N VAL A 90 20.95 -22.43 7.43
CA VAL A 90 20.93 -22.68 5.98
C VAL A 90 21.93 -21.78 5.26
N ILE A 91 21.93 -20.47 5.55
CA ILE A 91 22.89 -19.52 4.96
C ILE A 91 24.34 -19.92 5.29
N ASN A 92 24.61 -20.31 6.53
CA ASN A 92 25.94 -20.74 6.96
C ASN A 92 26.37 -22.04 6.28
N ILE A 93 25.46 -23.01 6.12
CA ILE A 93 25.72 -24.26 5.39
C ILE A 93 26.02 -23.95 3.92
N PHE A 94 25.20 -23.10 3.27
CA PHE A 94 25.36 -22.78 1.86
C PHE A 94 26.65 -22.02 1.58
N GLN A 95 27.11 -21.18 2.52
CA GLN A 95 28.45 -20.58 2.47
C GLN A 95 29.56 -21.63 2.59
N LYS A 96 29.44 -22.59 3.52
CA LYS A 96 30.42 -23.68 3.68
C LYS A 96 30.50 -24.57 2.42
N LEU A 97 29.35 -24.84 1.80
CA LEU A 97 29.24 -25.59 0.55
C LEU A 97 29.62 -24.76 -0.70
N LYS A 98 30.07 -23.50 -0.54
CA LYS A 98 30.40 -22.57 -1.62
C LYS A 98 29.26 -22.31 -2.62
N LEU A 99 28.01 -22.60 -2.24
CA LEU A 99 26.82 -22.31 -3.04
C LEU A 99 26.49 -20.81 -3.04
N TYR A 100 26.82 -20.12 -1.95
CA TYR A 100 26.71 -18.66 -1.85
C TYR A 100 28.08 -17.99 -1.77
N THR A 101 28.29 -17.00 -2.64
CA THR A 101 29.46 -16.13 -2.60
C THR A 101 29.11 -14.81 -1.90
N LYS A 102 29.96 -14.41 -0.95
CA LYS A 102 29.80 -13.16 -0.20
C LYS A 102 30.47 -12.03 -0.98
N THR A 103 29.77 -10.92 -1.19
CA THR A 103 30.31 -9.77 -1.95
C THR A 103 29.98 -8.43 -1.29
N GLN A 104 30.85 -7.44 -1.51
CA GLN A 104 30.65 -6.03 -1.17
C GLN A 104 30.23 -5.20 -2.38
N ILE A 105 29.98 -5.84 -3.53
CA ILE A 105 29.58 -5.15 -4.76
C ILE A 105 28.22 -5.71 -5.17
N ILE A 106 27.24 -4.81 -5.28
CA ILE A 106 25.89 -5.15 -5.72
C ILE A 106 25.62 -4.71 -7.15
N ASP A 107 24.97 -5.58 -7.93
CA ASP A 107 24.31 -5.17 -9.16
C ASP A 107 23.05 -4.40 -8.78
N ARG A 108 23.13 -3.07 -8.88
CA ARG A 108 22.05 -2.17 -8.53
C ARG A 108 20.78 -2.44 -9.34
N LYS A 109 20.90 -3.04 -10.53
CA LYS A 109 19.75 -3.42 -11.37
C LYS A 109 18.96 -4.58 -10.79
N GLN A 110 19.41 -5.29 -9.76
CA GLN A 110 18.68 -6.41 -9.17
C GLN A 110 17.86 -6.02 -7.93
N PHE A 111 18.11 -4.84 -7.37
CA PHE A 111 17.48 -4.38 -6.14
C PHE A 111 16.43 -3.29 -6.36
N ASN A 112 15.60 -3.07 -5.34
CA ASN A 112 14.66 -1.96 -5.27
C ASN A 112 15.35 -0.71 -4.67
N ASN A 113 14.73 0.46 -4.86
CA ASN A 113 15.28 1.72 -4.37
C ASN A 113 15.47 1.72 -2.84
N SER A 114 14.63 1.02 -2.08
CA SER A 114 14.77 0.94 -0.63
C SER A 114 16.10 0.31 -0.21
N VAL A 115 16.42 -0.86 -0.78
CA VAL A 115 17.65 -1.60 -0.49
C VAL A 115 18.87 -0.81 -0.96
N LEU A 116 18.78 -0.15 -2.11
CA LEU A 116 19.84 0.72 -2.62
C LEU A 116 20.11 1.90 -1.68
N ALA A 117 19.06 2.58 -1.19
CA ALA A 117 19.22 3.68 -0.25
C ALA A 117 19.87 3.23 1.06
N PHE A 118 19.47 2.06 1.59
CA PHE A 118 20.12 1.46 2.76
C PHE A 118 21.59 1.16 2.49
N TRP A 119 21.88 0.55 1.34
CA TRP A 119 23.24 0.17 0.94
C TRP A 119 24.15 1.40 0.82
N ASP A 120 23.69 2.45 0.14
CA ASP A 120 24.42 3.70 -0.05
C ASP A 120 24.71 4.40 1.29
N GLU A 121 23.73 4.45 2.18
CA GLU A 121 23.91 5.06 3.51
C GLU A 121 24.88 4.25 4.38
N ALA A 122 24.84 2.91 4.30
CA ALA A 122 25.80 2.07 4.99
C ALA A 122 27.23 2.29 4.48
N GLN A 123 27.42 2.38 3.17
CA GLN A 123 28.72 2.68 2.56
C GLN A 123 29.22 4.07 2.94
N LYS A 124 28.35 5.09 2.91
CA LYS A 124 28.68 6.46 3.31
C LYS A 124 29.18 6.53 4.76
N ARG A 125 28.63 5.68 5.64
CA ARG A 125 29.04 5.56 7.04
C ARG A 125 30.26 4.66 7.26
N GLY A 126 30.86 4.12 6.20
CA GLY A 126 31.99 3.20 6.29
C GLY A 126 31.65 1.86 6.94
N LEU A 127 30.38 1.44 6.90
CA LEU A 127 29.94 0.19 7.50
C LEU A 127 30.30 -1.00 6.62
N GLU A 128 30.76 -2.07 7.24
CA GLU A 128 31.04 -3.35 6.57
C GLU A 128 29.71 -4.06 6.22
N LEU A 129 29.25 -3.85 4.99
CA LEU A 129 28.02 -4.45 4.46
C LEU A 129 28.33 -5.46 3.35
N TYR A 130 27.64 -6.59 3.37
CA TYR A 130 27.79 -7.66 2.40
C TYR A 130 26.43 -8.18 1.93
N ASN A 131 26.37 -8.63 0.69
CA ASN A 131 25.26 -9.39 0.12
C ASN A 131 25.74 -10.80 -0.27
N PHE A 132 24.81 -11.76 -0.34
CA PHE A 132 25.09 -13.11 -0.81
C PHE A 132 24.60 -13.30 -2.24
N LYS A 133 25.43 -13.90 -3.09
CA LYS A 133 25.12 -14.24 -4.49
C LYS A 133 25.06 -15.74 -4.70
N GLU A 134 24.12 -16.16 -5.53
CA GLU A 134 24.09 -17.47 -6.15
C GLU A 134 24.42 -17.28 -7.64
N SER A 135 25.62 -17.72 -8.06
CA SER A 135 26.15 -17.41 -9.38
C SER A 135 26.13 -15.89 -9.67
N ASN A 136 25.34 -15.43 -10.65
CA ASN A 136 25.21 -14.02 -11.02
C ASN A 136 24.02 -13.31 -10.35
N LEU A 137 23.20 -14.04 -9.60
CA LEU A 137 21.99 -13.51 -8.98
C LEU A 137 22.26 -13.15 -7.53
N HIS A 138 21.90 -11.92 -7.20
CA HIS A 138 21.90 -11.43 -5.84
C HIS A 138 20.72 -12.01 -5.06
N THR A 139 21.00 -12.56 -3.88
CA THR A 139 19.95 -12.95 -2.94
C THR A 139 19.44 -11.72 -2.20
N LEU A 140 18.31 -11.88 -1.51
CA LEU A 140 17.74 -10.86 -0.62
C LEU A 140 18.37 -10.88 0.78
N TYR A 141 19.42 -11.69 1.01
CA TYR A 141 20.11 -11.77 2.29
C TYR A 141 21.34 -10.87 2.34
N PHE A 142 21.48 -10.18 3.47
CA PHE A 142 22.54 -9.23 3.74
C PHE A 142 23.20 -9.52 5.08
N LYS A 143 24.44 -9.05 5.20
CA LYS A 143 25.23 -9.13 6.43
C LYS A 143 25.87 -7.79 6.71
N LEU A 144 25.51 -7.19 7.84
CA LEU A 144 26.13 -5.99 8.38
C LEU A 144 27.10 -6.40 9.50
N VAL A 145 28.31 -5.86 9.49
CA VAL A 145 29.25 -5.95 10.61
C VAL A 145 29.33 -4.58 11.28
N TYR A 146 28.92 -4.52 12.53
CA TYR A 146 28.90 -3.30 13.33
C TYR A 146 29.32 -3.61 14.76
N ASN A 147 30.30 -2.88 15.30
CA ASN A 147 30.85 -3.09 16.64
C ASN A 147 31.20 -4.57 16.94
N ARG A 148 31.91 -5.22 16.00
CA ARG A 148 32.27 -6.66 16.02
C ARG A 148 31.08 -7.65 16.03
N LYS A 149 29.83 -7.16 15.97
CA LYS A 149 28.63 -7.98 15.84
C LYS A 149 28.31 -8.19 14.36
N LYS A 150 28.00 -9.44 14.00
CA LYS A 150 27.57 -9.83 12.65
C LYS A 150 26.05 -9.95 12.65
N ILE A 151 25.39 -9.06 11.92
CA ILE A 151 23.93 -9.01 11.82
C ILE A 151 23.53 -9.51 10.44
N LEU A 152 22.83 -10.64 10.40
CA LEU A 152 22.21 -11.16 9.19
C LEU A 152 20.76 -10.65 9.12
N PHE A 153 20.33 -10.21 7.94
CA PHE A 153 18.97 -9.74 7.69
C PHE A 153 18.53 -9.99 6.24
N HIS A 154 17.23 -9.99 6.00
CA HIS A 154 16.62 -10.14 4.67
C HIS A 154 15.98 -8.81 4.25
N THR A 155 15.84 -8.52 2.95
CA THR A 155 15.27 -7.23 2.47
C THR A 155 13.88 -6.91 3.02
N ASP A 156 13.11 -7.97 3.27
CA ASP A 156 11.71 -7.88 3.69
C ASP A 156 11.55 -8.04 5.21
N SER A 157 12.63 -8.33 5.95
CA SER A 157 12.54 -8.54 7.39
C SER A 157 13.43 -7.56 8.15
N ASN A 158 12.84 -7.05 9.23
CA ASN A 158 13.49 -6.35 10.34
C ASN A 158 14.99 -6.63 10.38
N LEU A 159 15.83 -5.58 10.31
CA LEU A 159 17.17 -5.65 10.86
C LEU A 159 17.01 -6.36 12.20
N SER A 160 17.65 -7.52 12.32
CA SER A 160 17.54 -8.40 13.48
C SER A 160 17.82 -7.62 14.75
N TYR A 161 16.80 -6.97 15.30
CA TYR A 161 16.85 -6.32 16.60
C TYR A 161 16.66 -7.44 17.58
N SER A 162 17.70 -8.28 17.65
CA SER A 162 17.95 -9.21 18.72
C SER A 162 18.33 -8.40 19.94
N GLN A 163 17.39 -7.62 20.47
CA GLN A 163 17.39 -7.38 21.89
C GLN A 163 16.85 -8.66 22.52
N LYS A 164 17.76 -9.40 23.16
CA LYS A 164 17.42 -10.45 24.11
C LYS A 164 16.35 -9.84 25.05
N ASN A 165 15.13 -10.39 25.01
CA ASN A 165 14.01 -10.16 25.96
C ASN A 165 12.78 -9.36 25.48
N THR A 166 12.70 -8.86 24.26
CA THR A 166 11.43 -8.27 23.76
C THR A 166 10.57 -9.30 23.01
N ARG A 167 9.37 -9.60 23.52
CA ARG A 167 8.35 -10.38 22.80
C ARG A 167 7.78 -9.50 21.69
N LEU A 168 8.30 -9.62 20.48
CA LEU A 168 7.85 -8.86 19.30
C LEU A 168 6.87 -9.71 18.49
N ASP A 169 5.80 -9.10 17.98
CA ASP A 169 4.85 -9.79 17.11
C ASP A 169 5.45 -10.11 15.73
N GLU A 170 4.85 -11.05 15.00
CA GLU A 170 5.23 -11.34 13.61
C GLU A 170 4.68 -10.28 12.64
N ASP A 171 5.49 -9.85 11.69
CA ASP A 171 5.12 -8.85 10.67
C ASP A 171 3.93 -9.31 9.81
N ALA A 172 4.00 -10.55 9.33
CA ALA A 172 3.00 -11.15 8.46
C ALA A 172 1.62 -11.27 9.13
N LYS A 173 1.56 -11.26 10.47
CA LYS A 173 0.31 -11.27 11.24
C LYS A 173 -0.59 -10.09 10.91
N TYR A 174 0.01 -8.92 10.67
CA TYR A 174 -0.71 -7.67 10.42
C TYR A 174 -0.98 -7.38 8.94
N ASP A 175 -0.48 -8.22 8.02
CA ASP A 175 -0.95 -8.23 6.63
C ASP A 175 -2.43 -8.65 6.55
N ASN A 176 -2.89 -9.42 7.54
CA ASN A 176 -4.32 -9.64 7.76
C ASN A 176 -4.97 -8.37 8.32
N LYS A 177 -5.70 -7.67 7.45
CA LYS A 177 -6.36 -6.40 7.77
C LYS A 177 -7.36 -6.51 8.92
N TRP A 178 -7.97 -7.67 9.15
CA TRP A 178 -8.93 -7.87 10.25
C TRP A 178 -8.24 -8.04 11.59
N ILE A 179 -7.15 -8.81 11.65
CA ILE A 179 -6.37 -8.99 12.89
C ILE A 179 -5.83 -7.65 13.38
N LEU A 180 -5.23 -6.89 12.45
CA LEU A 180 -4.75 -5.54 12.72
C LEU A 180 -5.88 -4.65 13.27
N LYS A 181 -7.00 -4.59 12.56
CA LYS A 181 -8.15 -3.77 12.95
C LYS A 181 -8.69 -4.13 14.32
N LYS A 182 -8.84 -5.42 14.61
CA LYS A 182 -9.28 -5.88 15.93
C LYS A 182 -8.33 -5.41 17.02
N LYS A 183 -7.01 -5.58 16.83
CA LYS A 183 -6.01 -5.13 17.80
C LYS A 183 -6.05 -3.62 18.05
N LEU A 184 -6.29 -2.83 17.02
CA LEU A 184 -6.42 -1.37 17.14
C LEU A 184 -7.68 -0.98 17.92
N LEU A 185 -8.83 -1.58 17.57
CA LEU A 185 -10.11 -1.33 18.24
C LEU A 185 -10.06 -1.74 19.71
N ASP A 186 -9.46 -2.90 20.02
CA ASP A 186 -9.28 -3.39 21.39
C ASP A 186 -8.42 -2.42 22.23
N ASN A 187 -7.61 -1.56 21.58
CA ASN A 187 -6.78 -0.53 22.22
C ASN A 187 -7.32 0.90 22.01
N GLN A 188 -8.62 1.03 21.71
CA GLN A 188 -9.32 2.31 21.55
C GLN A 188 -8.74 3.21 20.44
N ILE A 189 -8.15 2.60 19.40
CA ILE A 189 -7.77 3.30 18.18
C ILE A 189 -8.88 3.08 17.16
N SER A 190 -9.45 4.19 16.68
CA SER A 190 -10.54 4.14 15.72
C SER A 190 -10.08 3.59 14.35
N CYS A 191 -10.99 2.86 13.73
CA CYS A 191 -10.83 2.19 12.44
C CYS A 191 -12.17 2.23 11.71
N PRO A 192 -12.18 2.14 10.37
CA PRO A 192 -13.42 2.16 9.61
C PRO A 192 -14.34 1.03 10.05
N LEU A 193 -15.62 1.29 10.24
CA LEU A 193 -16.58 0.22 10.55
C LEU A 193 -16.59 -0.81 9.42
N GLY A 194 -16.58 -2.10 9.76
CA GLY A 194 -16.54 -3.14 8.74
C GLY A 194 -16.28 -4.53 9.31
N ARG A 195 -16.56 -5.57 8.54
CA ARG A 195 -16.48 -6.99 8.95
C ARG A 195 -16.06 -7.89 7.79
N VAL A 196 -15.56 -9.08 8.14
CA VAL A 196 -15.13 -10.12 7.19
C VAL A 196 -16.21 -11.18 7.04
N PHE A 197 -16.44 -11.62 5.80
CA PHE A 197 -17.46 -12.60 5.45
C PHE A 197 -16.93 -13.66 4.49
N ILE A 198 -17.33 -14.91 4.72
CA ILE A 198 -17.17 -15.99 3.73
C ILE A 198 -18.42 -16.08 2.84
N SER A 199 -19.62 -15.80 3.34
CA SER A 199 -20.84 -15.82 2.51
C SER A 199 -21.03 -14.48 1.79
N SER A 200 -21.15 -14.51 0.45
CA SER A 200 -21.47 -13.32 -0.35
C SER A 200 -22.80 -12.69 0.05
N LYS A 201 -23.82 -13.51 0.39
CA LYS A 201 -25.13 -13.04 0.84
C LYS A 201 -25.03 -12.29 2.17
N LYS A 202 -24.28 -12.82 3.14
CA LYS A 202 -24.05 -12.14 4.42
C LYS A 202 -23.26 -10.84 4.24
N ALA A 203 -22.23 -10.85 3.38
CA ALA A 203 -21.45 -9.65 3.04
C ALA A 203 -22.32 -8.55 2.43
N TYR A 204 -23.18 -8.92 1.48
CA TYR A 204 -24.12 -8.01 0.84
C TYR A 204 -25.09 -7.40 1.85
N ASN A 205 -25.80 -8.24 2.61
CA ASN A 205 -26.76 -7.77 3.62
C ASN A 205 -26.13 -6.84 4.65
N TYR A 206 -24.91 -7.16 5.10
CA TYR A 206 -24.15 -6.30 6.02
C TYR A 206 -23.76 -4.97 5.37
N GLY A 207 -23.34 -4.97 4.11
CA GLY A 207 -23.04 -3.73 3.39
C GLY A 207 -24.27 -2.83 3.26
N ILE A 208 -25.44 -3.39 2.96
CA ILE A 208 -26.71 -2.66 2.94
C ILE A 208 -27.00 -2.03 4.31
N SER A 209 -26.86 -2.79 5.40
CA SER A 209 -27.12 -2.27 6.75
C SER A 209 -26.09 -1.23 7.20
N LEU A 210 -24.84 -1.32 6.75
CA LEU A 210 -23.77 -0.37 7.07
C LEU A 210 -23.94 0.97 6.34
N GLY A 211 -24.61 0.95 5.19
CA GLY A 211 -24.91 2.12 4.38
C GLY A 211 -23.72 2.63 3.56
N PHE A 212 -24.01 3.31 2.45
CA PHE A 212 -23.02 3.82 1.50
C PHE A 212 -22.38 5.14 1.97
N PRO A 213 -21.18 5.52 1.50
CA PRO A 213 -20.31 4.76 0.60
C PRO A 213 -19.51 3.63 1.29
N LEU A 214 -19.17 2.58 0.53
CA LEU A 214 -18.48 1.38 1.01
C LEU A 214 -17.17 1.08 0.28
N VAL A 215 -16.34 0.26 0.90
CA VAL A 215 -15.16 -0.39 0.33
C VAL A 215 -15.30 -1.90 0.47
N VAL A 216 -14.97 -2.62 -0.58
CA VAL A 216 -14.87 -4.08 -0.60
C VAL A 216 -13.43 -4.45 -0.95
N LYS A 217 -12.72 -5.12 -0.05
CA LYS A 217 -11.29 -5.45 -0.22
C LYS A 217 -10.94 -6.85 0.28
N PRO A 218 -9.95 -7.53 -0.31
CA PRO A 218 -9.48 -8.84 0.17
C PRO A 218 -8.73 -8.71 1.49
N LEU A 219 -8.68 -9.81 2.26
CA LEU A 219 -8.20 -9.76 3.63
C LEU A 219 -6.68 -9.54 3.72
N SER A 220 -5.91 -10.25 2.89
CA SER A 220 -4.44 -10.32 3.01
C SER A 220 -3.68 -9.80 1.79
N GLU A 221 -4.34 -9.10 0.85
CA GLU A 221 -3.63 -8.58 -0.33
C GLU A 221 -3.04 -7.17 -0.14
N SER A 222 -2.06 -6.85 -0.97
CA SER A 222 -1.42 -5.55 -1.11
C SER A 222 -1.78 -4.89 -2.46
N LEU A 223 -1.26 -3.68 -2.71
CA LEU A 223 -1.38 -2.98 -4.00
C LEU A 223 -2.83 -2.71 -4.49
N SER A 224 -3.80 -2.77 -3.58
CA SER A 224 -5.23 -2.62 -3.89
C SER A 224 -5.75 -3.65 -4.91
N ILE A 225 -5.19 -4.87 -4.91
CA ILE A 225 -5.67 -5.98 -5.74
C ILE A 225 -7.14 -6.27 -5.42
N HIS A 226 -8.00 -6.35 -6.45
CA HIS A 226 -9.46 -6.59 -6.36
C HIS A 226 -10.16 -5.78 -5.27
N THR A 227 -9.63 -4.59 -5.01
CA THR A 227 -10.22 -3.64 -4.08
C THR A 227 -11.11 -2.69 -4.85
N SER A 228 -12.39 -2.68 -4.49
CA SER A 228 -13.39 -1.76 -5.00
C SER A 228 -13.65 -0.69 -3.94
N CYS A 229 -13.36 0.55 -4.29
CA CYS A 229 -13.55 1.71 -3.42
C CYS A 229 -14.72 2.54 -3.91
N THR A 230 -15.28 3.36 -3.00
CA THR A 230 -16.29 4.36 -3.33
C THR A 230 -17.55 3.73 -3.94
N ILE A 231 -17.96 2.58 -3.39
CA ILE A 231 -19.19 1.88 -3.77
C ILE A 231 -20.36 2.71 -3.24
N GLN A 232 -21.23 3.18 -4.13
CA GLN A 232 -22.36 4.05 -3.82
C GLN A 232 -23.72 3.34 -3.89
N THR A 233 -23.79 2.22 -4.60
CA THR A 233 -25.06 1.54 -4.88
C THR A 233 -25.04 0.06 -4.51
N GLN A 234 -26.24 -0.51 -4.33
CA GLN A 234 -26.40 -1.94 -4.06
C GLN A 234 -25.88 -2.82 -5.19
N ASN A 235 -26.08 -2.39 -6.44
CA ASN A 235 -25.58 -3.10 -7.62
C ASN A 235 -24.06 -3.11 -7.66
N GLU A 236 -23.41 -1.96 -7.42
CA GLU A 236 -21.95 -1.86 -7.31
C GLU A 236 -21.41 -2.74 -6.17
N LEU A 237 -22.11 -2.82 -5.03
CA LEU A 237 -21.71 -3.69 -3.92
C LEU A 237 -21.74 -5.16 -4.33
N LYS A 238 -22.82 -5.60 -4.98
CA LYS A 238 -22.96 -6.98 -5.47
C LYS A 238 -21.85 -7.32 -6.47
N GLU A 239 -21.58 -6.41 -7.41
CA GLU A 239 -20.52 -6.57 -8.39
C GLU A 239 -19.14 -6.64 -7.73
N ALA A 240 -18.85 -5.73 -6.80
CA ALA A 240 -17.59 -5.68 -6.06
C ALA A 240 -17.32 -6.97 -5.26
N ILE A 241 -18.35 -7.53 -4.62
CA ILE A 241 -18.25 -8.82 -3.91
C ILE A 241 -17.91 -9.94 -4.89
N ASN A 242 -18.59 -10.00 -6.03
CA ASN A 242 -18.36 -11.03 -7.05
C ASN A 242 -16.96 -10.95 -7.65
N ILE A 243 -16.49 -9.73 -7.95
CA ILE A 243 -15.12 -9.47 -8.44
C ILE A 243 -14.10 -9.97 -7.43
N LEU A 244 -14.24 -9.61 -6.15
CA LEU A 244 -13.30 -10.02 -5.11
C LEU A 244 -13.24 -11.55 -4.94
N LYS A 245 -14.38 -12.24 -5.02
CA LYS A 245 -14.48 -13.70 -4.91
C LYS A 245 -13.68 -14.49 -5.95
N GLN A 246 -13.27 -13.82 -7.02
CA GLN A 246 -12.36 -14.41 -8.02
C GLN A 246 -10.93 -14.60 -7.47
N VAL A 247 -10.55 -13.90 -6.40
CA VAL A 247 -9.18 -13.93 -5.84
C VAL A 247 -9.07 -14.29 -4.37
N ASP A 248 -10.09 -13.99 -3.57
CA ASP A 248 -10.13 -14.33 -2.14
C ASP A 248 -11.51 -14.88 -1.78
N PHE A 249 -11.55 -15.99 -1.06
CA PHE A 249 -12.81 -16.55 -0.57
C PHE A 249 -13.37 -15.75 0.62
N ARG A 250 -12.63 -14.80 1.18
CA ARG A 250 -13.07 -13.88 2.25
C ARG A 250 -13.28 -12.49 1.68
N VAL A 251 -14.36 -11.85 2.09
CA VAL A 251 -14.74 -10.50 1.68
C VAL A 251 -14.70 -9.61 2.91
N LEU A 252 -13.87 -8.57 2.92
CA LEU A 252 -13.94 -7.51 3.92
C LEU A 252 -14.76 -6.34 3.35
N VAL A 253 -15.87 -6.04 4.01
CA VAL A 253 -16.76 -4.91 3.68
C VAL A 253 -16.59 -3.84 4.75
N GLU A 254 -16.25 -2.62 4.37
CA GLU A 254 -16.01 -1.50 5.29
C GLU A 254 -16.64 -0.20 4.80
N LYS A 255 -16.81 0.76 5.72
CA LYS A 255 -17.18 2.12 5.38
C LYS A 255 -16.05 2.78 4.58
N HIS A 256 -16.41 3.53 3.54
CA HIS A 256 -15.45 4.29 2.77
C HIS A 256 -15.12 5.62 3.47
N ILE A 257 -13.84 5.89 3.69
CA ILE A 257 -13.34 7.20 4.09
C ILE A 257 -12.88 7.98 2.85
N PRO A 258 -13.50 9.12 2.54
CA PRO A 258 -13.18 9.90 1.35
C PRO A 258 -12.06 10.92 1.63
N GLU A 259 -10.80 10.50 1.79
CA GLU A 259 -9.69 11.44 2.07
C GLU A 259 -8.32 11.00 1.51
N ASP A 260 -7.37 11.93 1.53
CA ASP A 260 -5.98 11.71 1.14
C ASP A 260 -5.31 10.58 1.94
N VAL A 261 -4.40 9.85 1.28
CA VAL A 261 -3.72 8.70 1.87
C VAL A 261 -2.38 9.12 2.43
N TYR A 262 -2.17 8.96 3.73
CA TYR A 262 -0.89 9.27 4.37
C TYR A 262 -0.10 7.99 4.62
N ARG A 263 1.23 8.08 4.57
CA ARG A 263 2.12 6.99 4.95
C ARG A 263 3.18 7.53 5.87
N SER A 264 3.21 7.00 7.08
CA SER A 264 4.14 7.37 8.12
C SER A 264 5.22 6.30 8.25
N LEU A 265 6.42 6.69 8.65
CA LEU A 265 7.48 5.79 9.04
C LEU A 265 7.82 6.07 10.49
N ILE A 266 7.79 5.04 11.33
CA ILE A 266 8.11 5.15 12.75
C ILE A 266 9.27 4.20 13.04
N ILE A 267 10.33 4.74 13.62
CA ILE A 267 11.51 3.98 14.04
C ILE A 267 11.77 4.33 15.50
N ASN A 268 11.99 3.32 16.34
CA ASN A 268 12.23 3.50 17.78
C ASN A 268 11.17 4.41 18.43
N ASP A 269 9.88 4.07 18.25
CA ASP A 269 8.74 4.81 18.80
C ASP A 269 8.61 6.27 18.34
N SER A 270 9.42 6.73 17.38
CA SER A 270 9.44 8.12 16.93
C SER A 270 9.05 8.23 15.46
N LEU A 271 8.15 9.16 15.14
CA LEU A 271 7.79 9.45 13.76
C LEU A 271 8.96 10.08 12.98
N ILE A 272 9.45 9.38 11.96
CA ILE A 272 10.58 9.78 11.12
C ILE A 272 10.15 10.53 9.86
N THR A 273 9.08 10.10 9.22
CA THR A 273 8.51 10.81 8.06
C THR A 273 7.03 10.53 7.94
N CYS A 274 6.27 11.48 7.41
CA CYS A 274 4.97 11.23 6.85
C CYS A 274 4.87 11.82 5.46
N VAL A 275 4.36 11.02 4.53
CA VAL A 275 4.12 11.43 3.16
C VAL A 275 2.65 11.34 2.81
N ARG A 276 2.16 12.35 2.11
CA ARG A 276 0.83 12.35 1.51
C ARG A 276 0.90 11.79 0.11
N ARG A 277 0.02 10.83 -0.20
CA ARG A 277 -0.10 10.20 -1.51
C ARG A 277 -1.42 10.57 -2.12
N GLN A 278 -1.34 11.20 -3.29
CA GLN A 278 -2.50 11.64 -4.04
C GLN A 278 -2.65 10.78 -5.30
N PRO A 279 -3.88 10.44 -5.71
CA PRO A 279 -4.09 9.81 -6.99
C PRO A 279 -3.56 10.72 -8.11
N GLU A 280 -3.09 10.07 -9.16
CA GLU A 280 -2.58 10.78 -10.31
C GLU A 280 -3.66 11.67 -10.94
N ASN A 281 -3.28 12.90 -11.26
CA ASN A 281 -4.17 13.91 -11.84
C ASN A 281 -3.48 14.78 -12.89
N ILE A 282 -4.29 15.43 -13.72
CA ILE A 282 -3.91 16.48 -14.67
C ILE A 282 -4.63 17.76 -14.27
N VAL A 283 -3.90 18.86 -14.21
CA VAL A 283 -4.47 20.20 -13.98
C VAL A 283 -4.66 20.87 -15.34
N GLY A 284 -5.87 21.33 -15.63
CA GLY A 284 -6.16 22.09 -16.83
C GLY A 284 -5.48 23.44 -16.83
N ASP A 285 -5.04 23.87 -18.02
CA ASP A 285 -4.53 25.22 -18.26
C ASP A 285 -5.55 26.12 -18.98
N GLY A 286 -6.72 25.58 -19.33
CA GLY A 286 -7.79 26.26 -20.06
C GLY A 286 -7.56 26.37 -21.57
N LEU A 287 -6.44 25.85 -22.10
CA LEU A 287 -6.04 26.04 -23.50
C LEU A 287 -5.72 24.73 -24.21
N THR A 288 -5.14 23.76 -23.52
CA THR A 288 -4.67 22.51 -24.11
C THR A 288 -5.60 21.35 -23.81
N THR A 289 -5.65 20.39 -24.74
CA THR A 289 -6.46 19.18 -24.57
C THR A 289 -5.86 18.28 -23.48
N LEU A 290 -6.71 17.48 -22.85
CA LEU A 290 -6.28 16.49 -21.86
C LEU A 290 -5.18 15.57 -22.40
N GLN A 291 -5.27 15.16 -23.67
CA GLN A 291 -4.23 14.35 -24.33
C GLN A 291 -2.89 15.08 -24.38
N ALA A 292 -2.87 16.35 -24.81
CA ALA A 292 -1.64 17.15 -24.86
C ALA A 292 -1.03 17.37 -23.48
N LEU A 293 -1.87 17.58 -22.45
CA LEU A 293 -1.42 17.68 -21.06
C LEU A 293 -0.80 16.38 -20.55
N ILE A 294 -1.41 15.23 -20.87
CA ILE A 294 -0.87 13.91 -20.57
C ILE A 294 0.50 13.71 -21.23
N ASP A 295 0.62 14.06 -22.51
CA ASP A 295 1.86 13.91 -23.27
C ASP A 295 2.97 14.81 -22.73
N LYS A 296 2.64 16.06 -22.36
CA LYS A 296 3.56 16.99 -21.69
C LYS A 296 4.05 16.40 -20.36
N LYS A 297 3.15 15.88 -19.52
CA LYS A 297 3.49 15.29 -18.23
C LYS A 297 4.38 14.04 -18.37
N ASN A 298 4.07 13.18 -19.34
CA ASN A 298 4.89 12.01 -19.65
C ASN A 298 6.31 12.38 -20.12
N LYS A 299 6.45 13.43 -20.94
CA LYS A 299 7.76 13.91 -21.42
C LYS A 299 8.64 14.41 -20.28
N VAL A 300 8.09 15.17 -19.34
CA VAL A 300 8.83 15.67 -18.16
C VAL A 300 9.35 14.48 -17.33
N ARG A 301 8.49 13.51 -17.03
CA ARG A 301 8.87 12.31 -16.27
C ARG A 301 10.00 11.50 -16.93
N TRP A 302 9.97 11.40 -18.26
CA TRP A 302 11.01 10.67 -18.99
C TRP A 302 12.37 11.36 -18.90
N LYS A 303 12.40 12.70 -18.94
CA LYS A 303 13.63 13.50 -18.83
C LYS A 303 14.27 13.44 -17.43
N GLU A 304 13.46 13.31 -16.39
CA GLU A 304 13.93 13.36 -15.00
C GLU A 304 14.52 12.04 -14.48
N GLY A 305 14.56 10.97 -15.28
CA GLY A 305 15.31 9.75 -14.94
C GLY A 305 14.79 9.00 -13.71
N HIS A 306 13.47 8.98 -13.50
CA HIS A 306 12.82 8.41 -12.31
C HIS A 306 12.86 6.88 -12.23
N GLY A 307 14.02 6.32 -11.90
CA GLY A 307 14.18 4.94 -11.43
C GLY A 307 13.60 3.83 -12.32
N LYS A 308 13.54 2.61 -11.77
CA LYS A 308 13.21 1.38 -12.48
C LYS A 308 11.73 1.24 -12.93
N TYR A 309 10.88 2.23 -12.66
CA TYR A 309 9.43 2.21 -12.94
C TYR A 309 8.90 3.58 -13.41
N PRO A 310 9.29 4.08 -14.59
CA PRO A 310 8.65 5.27 -15.15
C PRO A 310 7.18 4.94 -15.46
N TYR A 311 6.26 5.41 -14.63
CA TYR A 311 4.84 5.30 -14.94
C TYR A 311 4.51 6.26 -16.09
N LYS A 312 4.24 5.67 -17.26
CA LYS A 312 3.71 6.38 -18.42
C LYS A 312 2.19 6.34 -18.39
N ILE A 313 1.57 7.51 -18.31
CA ILE A 313 0.13 7.65 -18.47
C ILE A 313 -0.19 7.29 -19.92
N THR A 314 -0.86 6.16 -20.12
CA THR A 314 -1.18 5.68 -21.46
C THR A 314 -2.69 5.57 -21.60
N PRO A 315 -3.30 6.16 -22.64
CA PRO A 315 -4.70 5.94 -22.96
C PRO A 315 -5.00 4.45 -23.08
N ASN A 316 -5.85 3.94 -22.19
CA ASN A 316 -6.27 2.55 -22.15
C ASN A 316 -7.70 2.46 -21.62
N SER A 317 -8.29 1.27 -21.67
CA SER A 317 -9.66 1.02 -21.22
C SER A 317 -9.92 1.49 -19.79
N ASN A 318 -8.93 1.33 -18.89
CA ASN A 318 -9.05 1.80 -17.51
C ASN A 318 -9.12 3.33 -17.43
N LEU A 319 -8.27 4.05 -18.16
CA LEU A 319 -8.31 5.50 -18.22
C LEU A 319 -9.64 5.98 -18.80
N MET A 320 -10.10 5.37 -19.89
CA MET A 320 -11.38 5.74 -20.51
C MET A 320 -12.57 5.53 -19.56
N LYS A 321 -12.56 4.46 -18.75
CA LYS A 321 -13.56 4.23 -17.69
C LYS A 321 -13.50 5.25 -16.55
N ILE A 322 -12.33 5.82 -16.30
CA ILE A 322 -12.17 6.88 -15.28
C ILE A 322 -12.71 8.20 -15.83
N LEU A 323 -12.39 8.52 -17.08
CA LEU A 323 -12.81 9.76 -17.74
C LEU A 323 -14.30 9.79 -18.12
N SER A 324 -14.92 8.63 -18.32
CA SER A 324 -16.35 8.55 -18.64
C SER A 324 -17.25 9.02 -17.50
N ALA A 325 -16.86 8.80 -16.24
CA ALA A 325 -17.62 9.21 -15.06
C ALA A 325 -17.84 10.74 -14.99
N PRO A 326 -16.82 11.60 -15.17
CA PRO A 326 -17.01 13.05 -15.30
C PRO A 326 -17.44 13.50 -16.71
N GLY A 327 -17.62 12.59 -17.67
CA GLY A 327 -17.97 12.94 -19.05
C GLY A 327 -16.84 13.61 -19.85
N VAL A 328 -15.59 13.40 -19.46
CA VAL A 328 -14.40 14.01 -20.06
C VAL A 328 -13.84 13.10 -21.16
N ALA A 329 -13.38 13.68 -22.26
CA ALA A 329 -12.70 12.97 -23.34
C ALA A 329 -11.24 13.46 -23.47
N LEU A 330 -10.41 12.68 -24.18
CA LEU A 330 -8.99 13.02 -24.38
C LEU A 330 -8.80 14.34 -25.17
N ASN A 331 -9.76 14.68 -26.03
CA ASN A 331 -9.77 15.93 -26.79
C ASN A 331 -10.42 17.10 -26.03
N THR A 332 -10.93 16.89 -24.81
CA THR A 332 -11.52 17.96 -24.00
C THR A 332 -10.43 18.91 -23.51
N VAL A 333 -10.64 20.22 -23.65
CA VAL A 333 -9.85 21.26 -22.99
C VAL A 333 -10.35 21.40 -21.56
N ILE A 334 -9.46 21.20 -20.59
CA ILE A 334 -9.81 21.25 -19.17
C ILE A 334 -9.64 22.70 -18.68
N ASN A 335 -10.65 23.21 -17.96
CA ASN A 335 -10.63 24.58 -17.45
C ASN A 335 -9.37 24.83 -16.59
N LYS A 336 -8.87 26.07 -16.63
CA LYS A 336 -7.68 26.45 -15.86
C LYS A 336 -7.88 26.16 -14.38
N GLY A 337 -6.95 25.41 -13.79
CA GLY A 337 -7.00 25.01 -12.37
C GLY A 337 -7.89 23.81 -12.07
N GLN A 338 -8.73 23.35 -13.01
CA GLN A 338 -9.55 22.17 -12.80
C GLN A 338 -8.68 20.90 -12.83
N GLN A 339 -8.86 20.05 -11.82
CA GLN A 339 -8.15 18.77 -11.71
C GLN A 339 -8.97 17.62 -12.27
N ILE A 340 -8.36 16.83 -13.14
CA ILE A 340 -8.90 15.57 -13.66
C ILE A 340 -8.04 14.42 -13.14
N PHE A 341 -8.64 13.55 -12.32
CA PHE A 341 -7.98 12.33 -11.88
C PHE A 341 -7.93 11.31 -13.02
N ILE A 342 -6.75 10.74 -13.24
CA ILE A 342 -6.51 9.73 -14.28
C ILE A 342 -6.21 8.34 -13.68
N ALA A 343 -6.17 8.25 -12.35
CA ALA A 343 -6.11 6.99 -11.60
C ALA A 343 -7.07 7.00 -10.41
N LYS A 344 -7.88 5.94 -10.25
CA LYS A 344 -8.69 5.72 -9.03
C LYS A 344 -7.88 5.23 -7.83
N LYS A 345 -6.74 4.60 -8.08
CA LYS A 345 -5.90 3.94 -7.05
C LYS A 345 -4.64 4.72 -6.80
N VAL A 346 -4.33 4.93 -5.53
CA VAL A 346 -3.14 5.65 -5.08
C VAL A 346 -1.95 4.68 -4.99
N THR A 347 -1.36 4.32 -6.13
CA THR A 347 -0.18 3.43 -6.22
C THR A 347 0.96 4.05 -7.02
N MET A 348 2.21 3.71 -6.69
CA MET A 348 3.40 4.22 -7.41
C MET A 348 3.45 3.77 -8.85
N SER A 349 3.09 2.51 -9.10
CA SER A 349 2.88 1.97 -10.44
C SER A 349 1.78 2.66 -11.25
N ARG A 350 1.05 3.62 -10.66
CA ARG A 350 0.02 4.43 -11.31
C ARG A 350 0.29 5.94 -11.23
N GLY A 351 1.55 6.34 -10.95
CA GLY A 351 1.96 7.74 -10.93
C GLY A 351 1.36 8.56 -9.79
N ALA A 352 0.98 7.91 -8.68
CA ALA A 352 0.49 8.66 -7.54
C ALA A 352 1.55 9.67 -7.08
N LYS A 353 1.15 10.93 -6.92
CA LYS A 353 2.05 11.98 -6.44
C LYS A 353 2.35 11.72 -4.96
N ILE A 354 3.63 11.77 -4.57
CA ILE A 354 4.04 11.72 -3.17
C ILE A 354 4.64 13.06 -2.75
N SER A 355 4.08 13.63 -1.68
CA SER A 355 4.56 14.87 -1.06
C SER A 355 4.96 14.57 0.39
N ASP A 356 6.15 15.04 0.81
CA ASP A 356 6.53 15.02 2.22
C ASP A 356 5.70 16.07 2.97
N VAL A 357 5.05 15.64 4.04
CA VAL A 357 4.21 16.47 4.91
C VAL A 357 4.62 16.32 6.37
N THR A 358 5.85 15.84 6.62
CA THR A 358 6.30 15.46 7.97
C THR A 358 6.25 16.61 8.97
N ASP A 359 6.55 17.81 8.51
CA ASP A 359 6.60 18.99 9.38
C ASP A 359 5.24 19.70 9.46
N LEU A 360 4.25 19.24 8.68
CA LEU A 360 2.89 19.79 8.62
C LEU A 360 1.88 18.98 9.45
N ILE A 361 2.34 17.93 10.14
CA ILE A 361 1.48 17.00 10.87
C ILE A 361 1.02 17.62 12.17
N HIS A 362 -0.28 17.56 12.44
CA HIS A 362 -0.79 17.95 13.76
C HIS A 362 -0.17 17.09 14.89
N PRO A 363 0.29 17.68 16.02
CA PRO A 363 0.93 16.94 17.11
C PRO A 363 0.10 15.75 17.66
N GLU A 364 -1.22 15.88 17.74
CA GLU A 364 -2.11 14.78 18.16
C GLU A 364 -2.05 13.57 17.21
N ASN A 365 -1.92 13.81 15.90
CA ASN A 365 -1.80 12.76 14.91
C ASN A 365 -0.47 12.03 15.05
N LYS A 366 0.61 12.77 15.36
CA LYS A 366 1.92 12.18 15.67
C LYS A 366 1.84 11.28 16.91
N LEU A 367 1.22 11.75 17.99
CA LEU A 367 1.06 10.95 19.21
C LEU A 367 0.23 9.68 18.96
N LEU A 368 -0.85 9.78 18.18
CA LEU A 368 -1.68 8.62 17.84
C LEU A 368 -0.92 7.61 16.97
N LEU A 369 -0.12 8.08 16.01
CA LEU A 369 0.78 7.27 15.20
C LEU A 369 1.77 6.48 16.06
N GLU A 370 2.42 7.16 17.01
CA GLU A 370 3.38 6.56 17.94
C GLU A 370 2.70 5.58 18.92
N LYS A 371 1.50 5.91 19.42
CA LYS A 371 0.67 5.00 20.24
C LYS A 371 0.31 3.74 19.46
N ALA A 372 -0.15 3.90 18.21
CA ALA A 372 -0.47 2.77 17.33
C ALA A 372 0.76 1.89 17.10
N HIS A 373 1.93 2.48 16.89
CA HIS A 373 3.18 1.72 16.76
C HIS A 373 3.47 0.86 17.99
N LYS A 374 3.41 1.46 19.20
CA LYS A 374 3.66 0.77 20.47
C LYS A 374 2.73 -0.42 20.70
N ILE A 375 1.43 -0.26 20.43
CA ILE A 375 0.44 -1.35 20.57
C ILE A 375 0.83 -2.57 19.73
N ILE A 376 1.36 -2.34 18.53
CA ILE A 376 1.51 -3.38 17.53
C ILE A 376 2.91 -4.02 17.62
N ASN A 377 3.79 -3.47 18.47
CA ASN A 377 4.97 -4.09 19.10
C ASN A 377 5.86 -4.93 18.15
N ILE A 378 6.43 -4.26 17.15
CA ILE A 378 7.39 -4.81 16.17
C ILE A 378 8.51 -3.80 15.95
N PRO A 379 9.75 -4.25 15.68
CA PRO A 379 10.94 -3.43 15.85
C PRO A 379 11.15 -2.34 14.78
N LEU A 380 10.68 -2.49 13.53
CA LEU A 380 10.92 -1.49 12.49
C LEU A 380 9.76 -1.41 11.49
N ARG A 381 9.08 -0.25 11.35
CA ARG A 381 7.88 -0.18 10.49
C ARG A 381 7.66 1.11 9.72
N VAL A 382 7.16 0.93 8.49
CA VAL A 382 6.33 1.90 7.77
C VAL A 382 4.87 1.71 8.22
N LEU A 383 4.33 2.66 8.97
CA LEU A 383 2.92 2.69 9.35
C LEU A 383 2.10 3.40 8.27
N ILE A 384 1.19 2.68 7.59
CA ILE A 384 0.31 3.31 6.59
C ILE A 384 -0.98 3.79 7.26
N LEU A 385 -1.21 5.08 7.28
CA LEU A 385 -2.34 5.68 7.99
C LEU A 385 -3.25 6.40 7.00
N PHE A 386 -4.53 6.02 6.96
CA PHE A 386 -5.52 6.85 6.27
C PHE A 386 -6.06 7.82 7.32
N VAL A 387 -5.84 9.11 7.12
CA VAL A 387 -6.26 10.12 8.09
C VAL A 387 -7.21 11.07 7.42
N ARG A 388 -8.36 11.25 8.07
CA ARG A 388 -9.21 12.38 7.78
C ARG A 388 -8.52 13.63 8.33
N THR A 389 -8.02 14.45 7.41
CA THR A 389 -7.55 15.82 7.67
C THR A 389 -6.32 15.91 8.57
N PHE A 390 -5.13 15.68 7.99
CA PHE A 390 -3.86 15.64 8.73
C PHE A 390 -3.27 17.02 9.11
N LEU A 391 -3.66 18.07 8.36
CA LEU A 391 -2.89 19.32 8.28
C LEU A 391 -3.46 20.49 9.10
N PHE A 392 -4.75 20.48 9.48
CA PHE A 392 -5.41 21.73 9.90
C PHE A 392 -6.36 21.66 11.11
N HIS A 393 -6.75 20.49 11.62
CA HIS A 393 -7.69 20.42 12.76
C HIS A 393 -7.26 19.34 13.76
N GLY A 394 -7.08 19.72 15.03
CA GLY A 394 -7.04 18.79 16.15
C GLY A 394 -8.46 18.41 16.53
N ILE A 395 -8.91 17.22 16.09
CA ILE A 395 -10.15 16.63 16.61
C ILE A 395 -9.94 15.12 16.79
N SER A 396 -10.04 14.73 18.05
CA SER A 396 -9.78 13.43 18.68
C SER A 396 -10.56 12.22 18.17
N ASN A 397 -11.49 12.35 17.21
CA ASN A 397 -12.51 11.31 16.98
C ASN A 397 -12.59 10.73 15.55
N ASN A 398 -11.76 11.17 14.60
CA ASN A 398 -11.91 10.81 13.18
C ASN A 398 -10.64 10.20 12.53
N LEU A 399 -9.71 9.67 13.32
CA LEU A 399 -8.59 8.91 12.79
C LEU A 399 -8.94 7.44 12.62
N GLU A 400 -8.83 6.94 11.39
CA GLU A 400 -9.18 5.56 11.08
C GLU A 400 -8.00 4.82 10.46
N LEU A 401 -7.30 4.03 11.27
CA LEU A 401 -6.11 3.29 10.82
C LEU A 401 -6.53 2.07 9.99
N LEU A 402 -6.09 2.02 8.72
CA LEU A 402 -6.67 1.11 7.73
C LEU A 402 -5.77 -0.09 7.38
N LYS A 403 -4.44 0.08 7.45
CA LYS A 403 -3.47 -0.97 7.11
C LYS A 403 -2.08 -0.68 7.66
N ILE A 404 -1.36 -1.67 8.15
CA ILE A 404 0.09 -1.57 8.36
C ILE A 404 0.80 -2.40 7.30
N ILE A 405 1.93 -1.90 6.80
CA ILE A 405 2.81 -2.68 5.95
C ILE A 405 4.15 -2.79 6.66
N ALA A 406 4.48 -4.00 7.06
CA ALA A 406 5.73 -4.31 7.74
C ALA A 406 6.87 -4.55 6.73
N SER A 407 7.03 -3.66 5.75
CA SER A 407 8.19 -3.67 4.86
C SER A 407 8.79 -2.27 4.78
N LEU A 408 10.12 -2.17 4.89
CA LEU A 408 10.86 -0.94 4.69
C LEU A 408 10.62 -0.42 3.28
N THR A 409 9.62 0.45 3.11
CA THR A 409 9.56 1.31 1.93
C THR A 409 10.42 2.54 2.20
N LEU A 410 11.74 2.34 2.29
CA LEU A 410 12.75 3.41 2.41
C LEU A 410 12.69 4.41 1.24
N ASN A 411 11.98 4.08 0.15
CA ASN A 411 11.58 5.04 -0.87
C ASN A 411 10.96 6.33 -0.30
N TYR A 412 10.36 6.29 0.90
CA TYR A 412 9.82 7.49 1.55
C TYR A 412 10.88 8.27 2.33
N ILE A 413 11.88 7.61 2.91
CA ILE A 413 13.04 8.28 3.50
C ILE A 413 13.83 9.00 2.41
N SER A 414 13.99 8.39 1.23
CA SER A 414 14.69 9.06 0.13
C SER A 414 13.98 10.36 -0.30
N ILE A 415 12.65 10.46 -0.20
CA ILE A 415 11.93 11.72 -0.47
C ILE A 415 12.37 12.80 0.51
N ARG A 416 12.35 12.49 1.81
CA ARG A 416 12.76 13.44 2.86
C ARG A 416 14.23 13.83 2.72
N LEU A 417 15.11 12.88 2.46
CA LEU A 417 16.55 13.11 2.31
C LEU A 417 16.90 13.87 1.01
N MET A 418 16.13 13.69 -0.06
CA MET A 418 16.35 14.37 -1.34
C MET A 418 15.65 15.73 -1.44
N GLY A 419 14.76 16.07 -0.50
CA GLY A 419 14.02 17.33 -0.50
C GLY A 419 13.13 17.53 -1.74
N LYS A 420 12.81 16.47 -2.48
CA LYS A 420 12.08 16.52 -3.76
C LYS A 420 10.82 15.67 -3.71
N GLU A 421 9.72 16.20 -4.22
CA GLU A 421 8.50 15.42 -4.50
C GLU A 421 8.84 14.26 -5.46
N LEU A 422 8.51 13.02 -5.08
CA LEU A 422 8.53 11.90 -6.04
C LEU A 422 7.18 11.90 -6.77
N MET A 423 7.20 12.23 -8.07
CA MET A 423 6.02 12.23 -8.95
C MET A 423 5.87 10.97 -9.79
#